data_AF-A0A2P6R6S6-F1
#
_entry.id   AF-A0A2P6R6S6-F1
#
_cell.length_a   1.000
_cell.length_b   1.000
_cell.length_c   1.000
_cell.angle_alpha   90.00
_cell.angle_beta   90.00
_cell.angle_gamma   90.00
#
_symmetry.space_group_name_H-M   'P 1'
#
loop_
_entity.id
_entity.type
_entity.pdbx_description
1 polymer ?
#
loop_
_entity_poly.entity_id
_entity_poly.type
_entity_poly.pdbx_seq_one_letter_code
_entity_poly.pdbx_strand_id
1 'polypeptide(L)'
;MRTLLRHEFKNNHGEWVITVRPDLGPGISERVWEAVRAADENTGVYHSVKSELCAALTELLGDAGVLAIPTVPGPPPKLQMDPATLETFRARAFSLLSIAGVSGFCKVNIPLGMYKDLPVSVSLLAKHGSDGFLLSLVETLYATLKEQVESLKSHPCL
;
A
#
# COMPACT_ATOMS: atom_id res chain seq x y z
N MET A 1 4.92 -11.19 -1.68
CA MET A 1 5.66 -9.92 -1.47
C MET A 1 6.24 -9.74 -0.06
N ARG A 2 5.48 -9.91 1.04
CA ARG A 2 6.02 -9.78 2.41
C ARG A 2 7.33 -10.55 2.64
N THR A 3 7.46 -11.73 2.03
CA THR A 3 8.67 -12.55 2.12
C THR A 3 9.89 -11.91 1.47
N LEU A 4 9.76 -11.35 0.25
CA LEU A 4 10.85 -10.66 -0.42
C LEU A 4 11.32 -9.44 0.40
N LEU A 5 10.39 -8.65 0.94
CA LEU A 5 10.73 -7.52 1.82
C LEU A 5 11.47 -7.99 3.10
N ARG A 6 11.04 -9.10 3.71
CA ARG A 6 11.71 -9.67 4.89
C ARG A 6 13.13 -10.14 4.56
N HIS A 7 13.31 -10.79 3.42
CA HIS A 7 14.61 -11.23 2.94
C HIS A 7 15.54 -10.03 2.69
N GLU A 8 15.07 -9.00 1.97
CA GLU A 8 15.82 -7.77 1.74
C GLU A 8 16.13 -7.04 3.04
N PHE A 9 15.20 -6.99 4.00
CA PHE A 9 15.45 -6.44 5.33
C PHE A 9 16.57 -7.20 6.06
N LYS A 10 16.52 -8.54 6.07
CA LYS A 10 17.56 -9.38 6.69
C LYS A 10 18.92 -9.09 6.07
N ASN A 11 19.02 -9.01 4.75
CA ASN A 11 20.28 -8.77 4.06
C ASN A 11 20.87 -7.37 4.35
N ASN A 12 20.00 -6.35 4.44
CA ASN A 12 20.45 -4.97 4.66
C ASN A 12 20.66 -4.60 6.13
N HIS A 13 19.92 -5.24 7.05
CA HIS A 13 19.86 -4.81 8.45
C HIS A 13 20.09 -5.93 9.47
N GLY A 14 20.26 -7.19 9.04
CA GLY A 14 20.38 -8.34 9.94
C GLY A 14 21.55 -8.23 10.91
N GLU A 15 22.73 -7.87 10.42
CA GLU A 15 23.93 -7.67 11.25
C GLU A 15 23.70 -6.59 12.33
N TRP A 16 23.10 -5.47 11.93
CA TRP A 16 22.79 -4.38 12.84
C TRP A 16 21.81 -4.81 13.93
N VAL A 17 20.74 -5.53 13.58
CA VAL A 17 19.76 -6.05 14.55
C VAL A 17 20.43 -6.99 15.56
N ILE A 18 21.28 -7.90 15.08
CA ILE A 18 21.98 -8.88 15.93
C ILE A 18 22.95 -8.18 16.89
N THR A 19 23.67 -7.17 16.39
CA THR A 19 24.72 -6.46 17.14
C THR A 19 24.13 -5.47 18.14
N VAL A 20 23.22 -4.61 17.69
CA VAL A 20 22.69 -3.49 18.47
C VAL A 20 21.53 -3.91 19.37
N ARG A 21 20.77 -4.95 18.99
CA ARG A 21 19.58 -5.41 19.73
C ARG A 21 18.64 -4.24 20.09
N PRO A 22 18.11 -3.54 19.09
CA PRO A 22 17.31 -2.33 19.31
C PRO A 22 16.09 -2.61 20.19
N ASP A 23 15.74 -1.65 21.05
CA ASP A 23 14.49 -1.67 21.81
C ASP A 23 13.32 -1.29 20.88
N LEU A 24 12.63 -2.31 20.39
CA LEU A 24 11.54 -2.19 19.43
C LEU A 24 10.20 -2.46 20.11
N GLY A 25 9.22 -1.62 19.80
CA GLY A 25 7.87 -1.79 20.32
C GLY A 25 7.22 -3.13 19.93
N PRO A 26 6.20 -3.56 20.69
CA PRO A 26 5.50 -4.82 20.46
C PRO A 26 4.87 -4.88 19.06
N GLY A 27 4.95 -6.05 18.44
CA GLY A 27 4.59 -6.33 17.05
C GLY A 27 5.70 -6.02 16.05
N ILE A 28 6.55 -5.00 16.29
CA ILE A 28 7.69 -4.69 15.40
C ILE A 28 8.85 -5.62 15.73
N SER A 29 9.17 -5.78 17.01
CA SER A 29 10.24 -6.66 17.49
C SER A 29 10.09 -8.08 16.93
N GLU A 30 8.90 -8.66 17.02
CA GLU A 30 8.57 -10.00 16.54
C GLU A 30 8.79 -10.11 15.03
N ARG A 31 8.28 -9.16 14.24
CA ARG A 31 8.45 -9.18 12.77
C ARG A 31 9.90 -9.00 12.34
N VAL A 32 10.67 -8.17 13.05
CA VAL A 32 12.09 -7.97 12.79
C VAL A 32 12.87 -9.24 13.11
N TRP A 33 12.65 -9.84 14.28
CA TRP A 33 13.32 -11.10 14.63
C TRP A 33 12.88 -12.27 13.78
N GLU A 34 11.61 -12.36 13.38
CA GLU A 34 11.14 -13.31 12.36
C GLU A 34 11.91 -13.18 11.05
N ALA A 35 12.09 -11.94 10.56
CA ALA A 35 12.84 -11.69 9.32
C ALA A 35 14.32 -12.07 9.46
N VAL A 36 14.96 -11.68 10.57
CA VAL A 36 16.39 -11.96 10.81
C VAL A 36 16.65 -13.46 10.98
N ARG A 37 15.74 -14.19 11.63
CA ARG A 37 15.86 -15.64 11.88
C ARG A 37 15.35 -16.50 10.74
N ALA A 38 14.69 -15.92 9.73
CA ALA A 38 14.22 -16.68 8.58
C ALA A 38 15.39 -17.40 7.90
N ALA A 39 15.15 -18.64 7.47
CA ALA A 39 16.11 -19.38 6.65
C ALA A 39 16.34 -18.64 5.33
N ASP A 40 17.50 -18.86 4.73
CA ASP A 40 17.74 -18.33 3.38
C ASP A 40 16.85 -19.09 2.40
N GLU A 41 15.84 -18.40 1.90
CA GLU A 41 14.90 -18.92 0.92
C GLU A 41 15.36 -18.54 -0.50
N ASN A 42 15.05 -19.39 -1.48
CA ASN A 42 15.25 -19.06 -2.88
C ASN A 42 14.31 -17.92 -3.30
N THR A 43 14.83 -16.70 -3.42
CA THR A 43 14.06 -15.52 -3.80
C THR A 43 13.68 -15.48 -5.28
N GLY A 44 14.21 -16.38 -6.11
CA GLY A 44 13.97 -16.41 -7.56
C GLY A 44 12.48 -16.42 -7.92
N VAL A 45 11.68 -17.19 -7.17
CA VAL A 45 10.22 -17.24 -7.35
C VAL A 45 9.58 -15.88 -7.11
N TYR A 46 10.01 -15.15 -6.08
CA TYR A 46 9.44 -13.83 -5.76
C TYR A 46 9.82 -12.76 -6.79
N HIS A 47 11.04 -12.81 -7.34
CA HIS A 47 11.44 -11.93 -8.43
C HIS A 47 10.68 -12.25 -9.73
N SER A 48 10.39 -13.53 -10.00
CA SER A 48 9.55 -13.94 -11.12
C SER A 48 8.13 -13.37 -11.00
N VAL A 49 7.49 -13.56 -9.83
CA VAL A 49 6.14 -13.02 -9.56
C VAL A 49 6.11 -11.49 -9.65
N LYS A 50 7.15 -10.82 -9.16
CA LYS A 50 7.30 -9.36 -9.30
C LYS A 50 7.32 -8.97 -10.78
N SER A 51 8.12 -9.65 -11.59
CA SER A 51 8.26 -9.36 -13.02
C SER A 51 6.95 -9.58 -13.79
N GLU A 52 6.25 -10.68 -13.49
CA GLU A 52 4.94 -10.98 -14.07
C GLU A 52 3.89 -9.91 -13.71
N LEU A 53 3.84 -9.50 -12.43
CA LEU A 53 2.97 -8.41 -11.99
C LEU A 53 3.27 -7.10 -12.73
N CYS A 54 4.54 -6.74 -12.87
CA CYS A 54 4.95 -5.53 -13.59
C CYS A 54 4.52 -5.59 -15.06
N ALA A 55 4.70 -6.73 -15.72
CA ALA A 55 4.30 -6.92 -17.11
C ALA A 55 2.78 -6.79 -17.28
N ALA A 56 2.00 -7.50 -16.45
CA ALA A 56 0.54 -7.45 -16.47
C ALA A 56 0.00 -6.04 -16.21
N LEU A 57 0.54 -5.31 -15.24
CA LEU A 57 0.14 -3.93 -14.96
C LEU A 57 0.52 -2.97 -16.08
N THR A 58 1.68 -3.18 -16.72
CA THR A 58 2.13 -2.37 -17.85
C THR A 58 1.20 -2.55 -19.05
N GLU A 59 0.83 -3.78 -19.36
CA GLU A 59 -0.12 -4.11 -20.42
C GLU A 59 -1.51 -3.55 -20.11
N LEU A 60 -2.00 -3.74 -18.88
CA LEU A 60 -3.32 -3.28 -18.46
C LEU A 60 -3.49 -1.77 -18.55
N LEU A 61 -2.48 -0.99 -18.10
CA LEU A 61 -2.58 0.47 -18.07
C LEU A 61 -2.12 1.13 -19.36
N GLY A 62 -1.25 0.50 -20.16
CA GLY A 62 -0.64 1.17 -21.29
C GLY A 62 0.02 2.49 -20.88
N ASP A 63 -0.04 3.50 -21.74
CA ASP A 63 0.64 4.79 -21.49
C ASP A 63 -0.23 5.83 -20.78
N ALA A 64 -1.57 5.72 -20.87
CA ALA A 64 -2.52 6.69 -20.33
C ALA A 64 -3.59 6.09 -19.41
N GLY A 65 -3.54 4.79 -19.14
CA GLY A 65 -4.47 4.13 -18.24
C GLY A 65 -4.17 4.44 -16.78
N VAL A 66 -5.23 4.53 -15.99
CA VAL A 66 -5.16 4.79 -14.56
C VAL A 66 -6.01 3.76 -13.82
N LEU A 67 -5.42 3.16 -12.80
CA LEU A 67 -6.12 2.26 -11.90
C LEU A 67 -6.60 3.03 -10.67
N ALA A 68 -7.92 3.11 -10.48
CA ALA A 68 -8.52 3.64 -9.28
C ALA A 68 -8.80 2.50 -8.28
N ILE A 69 -8.29 2.62 -7.05
CA ILE A 69 -8.48 1.63 -5.98
C ILE A 69 -8.77 2.32 -4.64
N PRO A 70 -9.42 1.63 -3.68
CA PRO A 70 -9.44 2.10 -2.31
C PRO A 70 -8.02 2.30 -1.77
N THR A 71 -7.79 3.40 -1.03
CA THR A 71 -6.48 3.64 -0.40
C THR A 71 -6.20 2.68 0.74
N VAL A 72 -7.23 2.35 1.51
CA VAL A 72 -7.19 1.45 2.68
C VAL A 72 -8.37 0.48 2.61
N PRO A 73 -8.28 -0.71 3.24
CA PRO A 73 -9.28 -1.76 3.10
C PRO A 73 -10.54 -1.52 3.95
N GLY A 74 -10.57 -0.46 4.76
CA GLY A 74 -11.67 -0.15 5.65
C GLY A 74 -11.34 0.98 6.63
N PRO A 75 -12.21 1.18 7.65
CA PRO A 75 -12.01 2.20 8.67
C PRO A 75 -10.66 2.07 9.40
N PRO A 76 -10.10 3.19 9.91
CA PRO A 76 -8.92 3.15 10.76
C PRO A 76 -9.10 2.16 11.93
N PRO A 77 -8.08 1.34 12.22
CA PRO A 77 -8.14 0.42 13.36
C PRO A 77 -8.23 1.21 14.68
N LYS A 78 -9.08 0.76 15.59
CA LYS A 78 -9.23 1.35 16.92
C LYS A 78 -7.95 1.19 17.74
N LEU A 79 -7.74 2.11 18.68
CA LEU A 79 -6.73 1.94 19.71
C LEU A 79 -6.99 0.64 20.49
N GLN A 80 -5.92 -0.09 20.82
CA GLN A 80 -5.99 -1.37 21.54
C GLN A 80 -6.84 -2.45 20.85
N MET A 81 -7.01 -2.36 19.52
CA MET A 81 -7.58 -3.46 18.72
C MET A 81 -6.78 -4.74 18.96
N ASP A 82 -7.46 -5.88 18.98
CA ASP A 82 -6.78 -7.15 19.19
C ASP A 82 -5.70 -7.38 18.12
N PRO A 83 -4.55 -7.98 18.49
CA PRO A 83 -3.43 -8.14 17.57
C PRO A 83 -3.76 -8.94 16.29
N ALA A 84 -4.61 -9.95 16.36
CA ALA A 84 -4.92 -10.81 15.21
C ALA A 84 -5.80 -10.08 14.17
N THR A 85 -6.80 -9.33 14.63
CA THR A 85 -7.60 -8.46 13.75
C THR A 85 -6.75 -7.33 13.19
N LEU A 86 -5.87 -6.74 13.98
CA LEU A 86 -4.96 -5.70 13.51
C LEU A 86 -3.99 -6.21 12.44
N GLU A 87 -3.45 -7.42 12.60
CA GLU A 87 -2.61 -8.04 11.57
C GLU A 87 -3.41 -8.38 10.30
N THR A 88 -4.68 -8.79 10.43
CA THR A 88 -5.57 -9.00 9.27
C THR A 88 -5.81 -7.69 8.51
N PHE A 89 -6.09 -6.60 9.23
CA PHE A 89 -6.21 -5.27 8.63
C PHE A 89 -4.91 -4.85 7.92
N ARG A 90 -3.76 -5.00 8.60
CA ARG A 90 -2.44 -4.67 8.03
C ARG A 90 -2.13 -5.49 6.78
N ALA A 91 -2.47 -6.78 6.76
CA ALA A 91 -2.29 -7.63 5.58
C ALA A 91 -3.11 -7.12 4.39
N ARG A 92 -4.39 -6.79 4.60
CA ARG A 92 -5.25 -6.23 3.56
C ARG A 92 -4.77 -4.85 3.10
N ALA A 93 -4.34 -3.99 4.01
CA ALA A 93 -3.78 -2.69 3.69
C ALA A 93 -2.49 -2.83 2.87
N PHE A 94 -1.63 -3.77 3.25
CA PHE A 94 -0.40 -4.05 2.52
C PHE A 94 -0.68 -4.52 1.08
N SER A 95 -1.75 -5.28 0.83
CA SER A 95 -2.13 -5.65 -0.53
C SER A 95 -2.46 -4.45 -1.43
N LEU A 96 -3.04 -3.37 -0.88
CA LEU A 96 -3.34 -2.13 -1.62
C LEU A 96 -2.14 -1.19 -1.75
N LEU A 97 -1.27 -1.18 -0.74
CA LEU A 97 -0.10 -0.30 -0.68
C LEU A 97 1.08 -0.86 -1.49
N SER A 98 1.24 -2.18 -1.51
CA SER A 98 2.40 -2.83 -2.15
C SER A 98 2.37 -2.79 -3.68
N ILE A 99 1.23 -2.54 -4.32
CA ILE A 99 1.13 -2.52 -5.79
C ILE A 99 2.16 -1.54 -6.39
N ALA A 100 2.17 -0.29 -5.93
CA ALA A 100 3.10 0.73 -6.40
C ALA A 100 4.55 0.41 -6.00
N GLY A 101 4.78 0.02 -4.73
CA GLY A 101 6.12 -0.28 -4.24
C GLY A 101 6.80 -1.47 -4.93
N VAL A 102 6.01 -2.47 -5.36
CA VAL A 102 6.53 -3.66 -6.06
C VAL A 102 6.71 -3.38 -7.54
N SER A 103 5.76 -2.70 -8.17
CA SER A 103 5.82 -2.45 -9.61
C SER A 103 6.73 -1.29 -9.99
N GLY A 104 7.04 -0.40 -9.06
CA GLY A 104 7.69 0.89 -9.33
C GLY A 104 6.73 1.92 -9.96
N PHE A 105 5.44 1.62 -10.05
CA PHE A 105 4.45 2.53 -10.62
C PHE A 105 4.19 3.71 -9.69
N CYS A 106 3.74 4.82 -10.26
CA CYS A 106 3.41 6.01 -9.47
C CYS A 106 2.00 5.88 -8.88
N LYS A 107 1.82 6.35 -7.64
CA LYS A 107 0.53 6.32 -6.93
C LYS A 107 0.31 7.60 -6.15
N VAL A 108 -0.91 8.15 -6.25
CA VAL A 108 -1.37 9.33 -5.52
C VAL A 108 -2.63 8.99 -4.74
N ASN A 109 -2.73 9.48 -3.51
CA ASN A 109 -3.91 9.31 -2.66
C ASN A 109 -4.68 10.63 -2.62
N ILE A 110 -5.96 10.60 -2.98
CA ILE A 110 -6.85 11.76 -2.98
C ILE A 110 -7.77 11.66 -1.75
N PRO A 111 -7.60 12.54 -0.75
CA PRO A 111 -8.54 12.63 0.36
C PRO A 111 -9.88 13.18 -0.12
N LEU A 112 -10.96 12.46 0.16
CA LEU A 112 -12.33 12.82 -0.19
C LEU A 112 -13.11 13.38 1.02
N GLY A 113 -12.46 13.54 2.17
CA GLY A 113 -13.06 14.09 3.39
C GLY A 113 -13.59 13.00 4.33
N MET A 114 -14.61 13.34 5.11
CA MET A 114 -15.15 12.49 6.19
C MET A 114 -16.53 11.94 5.83
N TYR A 115 -16.76 10.67 6.15
CA TYR A 115 -18.06 10.00 6.13
C TYR A 115 -18.26 9.26 7.46
N LYS A 116 -19.34 9.58 8.21
CA LYS A 116 -19.59 9.06 9.57
C LYS A 116 -18.37 9.19 10.48
N ASP A 117 -17.74 10.36 10.48
CA ASP A 117 -16.51 10.68 11.23
C ASP A 117 -15.28 9.81 10.90
N LEU A 118 -15.29 9.14 9.75
CA LEU A 118 -14.17 8.35 9.25
C LEU A 118 -13.61 8.95 7.95
N PRO A 119 -12.27 9.01 7.78
CA PRO A 119 -11.66 9.53 6.58
C PRO A 119 -11.89 8.59 5.39
N VAL A 120 -12.25 9.18 4.24
CA VAL A 120 -12.42 8.47 2.96
C VAL A 120 -11.38 8.99 1.97
N SER A 121 -10.77 8.08 1.22
CA SER A 121 -9.85 8.43 0.15
C SER A 121 -9.84 7.37 -0.95
N VAL A 122 -9.47 7.80 -2.16
CA VAL A 122 -9.22 6.93 -3.30
C VAL A 122 -7.76 7.09 -3.71
N SER A 123 -7.14 6.00 -4.16
CA SER A 123 -5.82 6.03 -4.75
C SER A 123 -5.92 5.90 -6.27
N LEU A 124 -5.17 6.70 -6.99
CA LEU A 124 -4.94 6.52 -8.41
C LEU A 124 -3.51 6.03 -8.64
N LEU A 125 -3.35 5.07 -9.55
CA LEU A 125 -2.07 4.47 -9.91
C LEU A 125 -1.89 4.51 -11.42
N ALA A 126 -0.71 4.91 -11.89
CA ALA A 126 -0.36 4.97 -13.30
C ALA A 126 1.03 4.36 -13.53
N LYS A 127 1.37 4.12 -14.80
CA LYS A 127 2.63 3.51 -15.21
C LYS A 127 3.86 4.20 -14.60
N HIS A 128 4.93 3.42 -14.43
CA HIS A 128 6.22 3.94 -13.98
C HIS A 128 6.68 5.15 -14.81
N GLY A 129 7.08 6.22 -14.13
CA GLY A 129 7.53 7.47 -14.76
C GLY A 129 6.41 8.43 -15.18
N SER A 130 5.14 8.07 -14.97
CA SER A 130 3.98 8.90 -15.34
C SER A 130 3.49 9.82 -14.23
N ASP A 131 4.34 10.17 -13.25
CA ASP A 131 3.97 10.99 -12.08
C ASP A 131 3.36 12.34 -12.48
N GLY A 132 3.96 13.03 -13.46
CA GLY A 132 3.44 14.30 -13.97
C GLY A 132 2.05 14.17 -14.59
N PHE A 133 1.84 13.15 -15.42
CA PHE A 133 0.52 12.81 -15.98
C PHE A 133 -0.50 12.53 -14.87
N LEU A 134 -0.13 11.73 -13.89
CA LEU A 134 -1.01 11.35 -12.79
C LEU A 134 -1.42 12.56 -11.95
N LEU A 135 -0.48 13.47 -11.64
CA LEU A 135 -0.78 14.70 -10.91
C LEU A 135 -1.66 15.66 -11.70
N SER A 136 -1.40 15.86 -13.01
CA SER A 136 -2.28 16.68 -13.87
C SER A 136 -3.69 16.11 -13.96
N LEU A 137 -3.83 14.79 -14.00
CA LEU A 137 -5.14 14.14 -13.95
C LEU A 137 -5.86 14.41 -12.61
N VAL A 138 -5.14 14.29 -11.48
CA VAL A 138 -5.72 14.60 -10.17
C VAL A 138 -6.21 16.04 -10.12
N GLU A 139 -5.39 16.99 -10.55
CA GLU A 139 -5.75 18.42 -10.59
C GLU A 139 -7.03 18.65 -11.40
N THR A 140 -7.13 18.01 -12.57
CA THR A 140 -8.30 18.09 -13.45
C THR A 140 -9.56 17.51 -12.79
N LEU A 141 -9.45 16.36 -12.13
CA LEU A 141 -10.58 15.66 -11.53
C LEU A 141 -11.01 16.22 -10.17
N TYR A 142 -10.13 16.94 -9.48
CA TYR A 142 -10.33 17.27 -8.06
C TYR A 142 -11.59 18.09 -7.79
N ALA A 143 -11.91 19.06 -8.65
CA ALA A 143 -13.11 19.88 -8.51
C ALA A 143 -14.39 19.02 -8.62
N THR A 144 -14.47 18.20 -9.68
CA THR A 144 -15.60 17.29 -9.89
C THR A 144 -15.73 16.27 -8.76
N LEU A 145 -14.61 15.72 -8.26
CA LEU A 145 -14.63 14.79 -7.13
C LEU A 145 -15.20 15.45 -5.86
N LYS A 146 -14.87 16.72 -5.59
CA LYS A 146 -15.45 17.45 -4.46
C LYS A 146 -16.95 17.63 -4.60
N GLU A 147 -17.43 18.06 -5.76
CA GLU A 147 -18.86 18.24 -6.03
C GLU A 147 -19.65 16.94 -5.82
N GLN A 148 -19.13 15.82 -6.32
CA GLN A 148 -19.75 14.50 -6.13
C GLN A 148 -19.79 14.08 -4.66
N VAL A 149 -18.72 14.32 -3.91
CA VAL A 149 -18.67 14.06 -2.46
C VAL A 149 -19.72 14.91 -1.71
N GLU A 150 -19.87 16.18 -2.06
CA GLU A 150 -20.86 17.08 -1.45
C GLU A 150 -22.30 16.63 -1.77
N SER A 151 -22.56 16.20 -3.01
CA SER A 151 -23.84 15.63 -3.42
C SER A 151 -24.19 14.35 -2.64
N LEU A 152 -23.22 13.47 -2.39
CA LEU A 152 -23.43 12.25 -1.61
C LEU A 152 -23.70 12.54 -0.12
N LYS A 153 -23.17 13.65 0.41
CA LYS A 153 -23.48 14.09 1.78
C LYS A 153 -24.89 14.66 1.91
N SER A 154 -25.39 15.35 0.87
CA SER A 154 -26.73 15.95 0.88
C SER A 154 -27.85 14.93 0.63
N HIS A 155 -27.52 13.77 0.04
CA HIS A 155 -28.46 12.68 -0.22
C HIS A 155 -27.91 11.36 0.36
N PRO A 156 -28.01 11.13 1.68
CA PRO A 156 -27.59 9.89 2.32
C PRO A 156 -28.59 8.77 1.98
N CYS A 157 -28.57 8.29 0.74
CA CYS A 157 -29.42 7.20 0.27
C CYS A 157 -28.56 6.08 -0.32
N LEU A 158 -27.94 5.31 0.57
CA LEU A 158 -27.96 3.84 0.69
C LEU A 158 -27.53 3.46 2.12
#